data_AF-A0A662J4J5-F1
#
_entry.id   AF-A0A662J4J5-F1
#
_cell.length_a   1.000
_cell.length_b   1.000
_cell.length_c   1.000
_cell.angle_alpha   90.00
_cell.angle_beta   90.00
_cell.angle_gamma   90.00
#
_symmetry.space_group_name_H-M   'P 1'
#
loop_
_entity.id
_entity.type
_entity.pdbx_description
1 polymer ?
#
loop_
_entity_poly.entity_id
_entity_poly.type
_entity_poly.pdbx_seq_one_letter_code
_entity_poly.pdbx_strand_id
1 'polypeptide(L)'
;MKIIIKKSEATRKALKHFDFLLRDLFYEVADENDEKIVYNGVFSVEITAEMLGMRFRAFKKFCDLIKVEGGKAKRRGSIVTIEPYRKRVIRIKLSEDEYEALKKCSALRGKTVREFFRGALLSSLLTRREA
;
A
#
# COMPACT_ATOMS: atom_id res chain seq x y z
N MET A 1 -1.15 10.10 -2.31
CA MET A 1 -0.69 9.69 -3.66
C MET A 1 -1.89 9.14 -4.38
N LYS A 2 -2.05 9.42 -5.67
CA LYS A 2 -3.11 8.82 -6.48
C LYS A 2 -2.52 7.81 -7.43
N ILE A 3 -3.08 6.61 -7.49
CA ILE A 3 -2.78 5.61 -8.51
C ILE A 3 -3.95 5.63 -9.48
N ILE A 4 -3.68 5.91 -10.74
CA ILE A 4 -4.66 5.96 -11.81
C ILE A 4 -4.35 4.81 -12.74
N ILE A 5 -5.32 3.93 -12.95
CA ILE A 5 -5.18 2.81 -13.88
C ILE A 5 -6.24 2.88 -14.96
N LYS A 6 -5.82 2.80 -16.22
CA LYS A 6 -6.76 2.75 -17.35
C LYS A 6 -7.37 1.35 -17.45
N LYS A 7 -8.69 1.29 -17.62
CA LYS A 7 -9.43 0.07 -17.91
C LYS A 7 -9.11 -0.37 -19.34
N SER A 8 -8.83 -1.66 -19.52
CA SER A 8 -8.70 -2.27 -20.83
C SER A 8 -9.19 -3.71 -20.76
N GLU A 9 -9.80 -4.21 -21.84
CA GLU A 9 -10.22 -5.61 -21.91
C GLU A 9 -9.04 -6.57 -21.74
N ALA A 10 -7.88 -6.22 -22.32
CA ALA A 10 -6.66 -7.01 -22.25
C ALA A 10 -6.12 -7.19 -20.81
N THR A 11 -6.56 -6.36 -19.86
CA THR A 11 -6.10 -6.38 -18.47
C THR A 11 -7.22 -6.60 -17.44
N ARG A 12 -8.46 -6.89 -17.89
CA ARG A 12 -9.64 -6.98 -17.00
C ARG A 12 -9.48 -7.94 -15.82
N LYS A 13 -8.89 -9.12 -16.03
CA LYS A 13 -8.63 -10.10 -14.95
C LYS A 13 -7.57 -9.60 -13.97
N ALA A 14 -6.48 -9.02 -14.49
CA ALA A 14 -5.42 -8.43 -13.67
C ALA A 14 -5.91 -7.22 -12.88
N LEU A 15 -6.81 -6.42 -13.46
CA LEU A 15 -7.46 -5.29 -12.79
C LEU A 15 -8.25 -5.72 -11.56
N LYS A 16 -8.98 -6.85 -11.62
CA LYS A 16 -9.68 -7.39 -10.44
C LYS A 16 -8.71 -7.77 -9.32
N HIS A 17 -7.62 -8.47 -9.65
CA HIS A 17 -6.60 -8.83 -8.64
C HIS A 17 -5.90 -7.60 -8.08
N PHE A 18 -5.60 -6.62 -8.93
CA PHE A 18 -4.99 -5.36 -8.53
C PHE A 18 -5.90 -4.52 -7.62
N ASP A 19 -7.19 -4.40 -7.96
CA ASP A 19 -8.19 -3.73 -7.13
C ASP A 19 -8.31 -4.41 -5.76
N PHE A 20 -8.40 -5.74 -5.73
CA PHE A 20 -8.43 -6.51 -4.49
C PHE A 20 -7.19 -6.22 -3.62
N LEU A 21 -5.99 -6.27 -4.20
CA LEU A 21 -4.74 -5.98 -3.49
C LEU A 21 -4.69 -4.55 -2.95
N LEU A 22 -5.08 -3.55 -3.75
CA LEU A 22 -5.04 -2.16 -3.31
C LEU A 22 -6.05 -1.89 -2.19
N ARG A 23 -7.25 -2.48 -2.26
CA ARG A 23 -8.26 -2.36 -1.20
C ARG A 23 -7.83 -3.05 0.09
N ASP A 24 -7.20 -4.22 0.01
CA ASP A 24 -6.60 -4.92 1.15
C ASP A 24 -5.50 -4.07 1.82
N LEU A 25 -4.78 -3.27 1.02
CA LEU A 25 -3.79 -2.30 1.49
C LEU A 25 -4.39 -0.93 1.86
N PHE A 26 -5.70 -0.86 2.03
CA PHE A 26 -6.44 0.34 2.45
C PHE A 26 -6.35 1.53 1.50
N TYR A 27 -6.12 1.28 0.21
CA TYR A 27 -6.31 2.31 -0.80
C TYR A 27 -7.82 2.49 -1.06
N GLU A 28 -8.26 3.74 -1.08
CA GLU A 28 -9.65 4.09 -1.29
C GLU A 28 -9.91 4.40 -2.76
N VAL A 29 -10.99 3.90 -3.34
CA VAL A 29 -11.41 4.29 -4.69
C VAL A 29 -11.99 5.70 -4.63
N ALA A 30 -11.28 6.64 -5.24
CA ALA A 30 -11.62 8.06 -5.26
C ALA A 30 -12.53 8.43 -6.43
N ASP A 31 -12.40 7.70 -7.54
CA ASP A 31 -13.15 7.88 -8.79
C ASP A 31 -13.10 6.59 -9.59
N GLU A 32 -14.22 6.19 -10.18
CA GLU A 32 -14.31 5.03 -11.06
C GLU A 32 -15.31 5.32 -12.18
N ASN A 33 -14.84 5.18 -13.42
CA ASN A 33 -15.67 5.30 -14.61
C ASN A 33 -15.28 4.21 -15.63
N ASP A 34 -15.86 4.21 -16.82
CA ASP A 34 -15.60 3.17 -17.83
C ASP A 34 -14.16 3.19 -18.37
N GLU A 35 -13.44 4.31 -18.24
CA GLU A 35 -12.09 4.49 -18.77
C GLU A 35 -11.00 4.18 -17.75
N LYS A 36 -11.22 4.44 -16.46
CA LYS A 36 -10.19 4.37 -15.42
C LYS A 36 -10.74 4.12 -14.02
N ILE A 37 -9.83 3.70 -13.14
CA ILE A 37 -10.03 3.67 -11.69
C ILE A 37 -8.94 4.53 -11.04
N VAL A 38 -9.32 5.37 -10.09
CA VAL A 38 -8.42 6.23 -9.32
C VAL A 38 -8.43 5.78 -7.86
N TYR A 39 -7.25 5.41 -7.35
CA TYR A 39 -7.04 5.00 -5.97
C TYR A 39 -6.28 6.07 -5.21
N ASN A 40 -6.80 6.46 -4.05
CA ASN A 40 -6.09 7.26 -3.06
C ASN A 40 -5.35 6.35 -2.09
N GLY A 41 -4.04 6.54 -1.95
CA GLY A 41 -3.25 5.85 -0.94
C GLY A 41 -2.12 6.68 -0.38
N VAL A 42 -1.68 6.27 0.81
CA VAL A 42 -0.68 6.99 1.59
C VAL A 42 0.66 6.25 1.63
N PHE A 43 0.63 4.92 1.51
CA PHE A 43 1.82 4.06 1.63
C PHE A 43 2.44 3.74 0.28
N SER A 44 3.61 3.12 0.33
CA SER A 44 4.23 2.47 -0.83
C SER A 44 3.67 1.06 -0.96
N VAL A 45 3.48 0.61 -2.20
CA VAL A 45 3.05 -0.77 -2.50
C VAL A 45 4.02 -1.41 -3.49
N GLU A 46 4.28 -2.70 -3.31
CA GLU A 46 5.04 -3.52 -4.23
C GLU A 46 4.15 -4.65 -4.75
N ILE A 47 4.16 -4.85 -6.07
CA ILE A 47 3.28 -5.80 -6.75
C ILE A 47 4.12 -6.60 -7.73
N THR A 48 3.99 -7.92 -7.68
CA THR A 48 4.67 -8.83 -8.61
C THR A 48 3.73 -9.30 -9.71
N ALA A 49 4.29 -9.75 -10.83
CA ALA A 49 3.54 -10.36 -11.92
C ALA A 49 2.75 -11.60 -11.46
N GLU A 50 3.32 -12.36 -10.53
CA GLU A 50 2.70 -13.56 -9.94
C GLU A 50 1.45 -13.20 -9.13
N MET A 51 1.50 -12.14 -8.31
CA MET A 51 0.34 -11.65 -7.55
C MET A 51 -0.84 -11.28 -8.46
N LEU A 52 -0.57 -10.88 -9.70
CA LEU A 52 -1.59 -10.56 -10.70
C LEU A 52 -1.92 -11.72 -11.66
N GLY A 53 -1.27 -12.88 -11.50
CA GLY A 53 -1.41 -14.04 -12.38
C GLY A 53 -0.96 -13.76 -13.82
N MET A 54 0.02 -12.87 -14.01
CA MET A 54 0.45 -12.39 -15.33
C MET A 54 1.81 -12.95 -15.75
N ARG A 55 1.94 -13.26 -17.04
CA ARG A 55 3.25 -13.47 -17.67
C ARG A 55 3.98 -12.13 -17.85
N PHE A 56 5.31 -12.16 -17.88
CA PHE A 56 6.17 -10.96 -17.96
C PHE A 56 5.75 -9.93 -19.02
N ARG A 57 5.46 -10.35 -20.26
CA ARG A 57 5.06 -9.43 -21.34
C ARG A 57 3.71 -8.73 -21.04
N ALA A 58 2.76 -9.46 -20.47
CA ALA A 58 1.46 -8.91 -20.10
C ALA A 58 1.58 -7.99 -18.88
N PHE A 59 2.43 -8.36 -17.92
CA PHE A 59 2.74 -7.53 -16.76
C PHE A 59 3.39 -6.20 -17.14
N LYS A 60 4.31 -6.21 -18.12
CA LYS A 60 4.90 -4.97 -18.65
C LYS A 60 3.81 -4.03 -19.19
N LYS A 61 2.93 -4.55 -20.07
CA LYS A 61 1.81 -3.77 -20.63
C LYS A 61 0.88 -3.25 -19.54
N PHE A 62 0.58 -4.06 -18.52
CA PHE A 62 -0.22 -3.65 -17.38
C PHE A 62 0.42 -2.49 -16.61
N CYS A 63 1.72 -2.58 -16.30
CA CYS A 63 2.46 -1.51 -15.64
C CYS A 63 2.43 -0.20 -16.44
N ASP A 64 2.48 -0.28 -17.77
CA ASP A 64 2.43 0.89 -18.65
C ASP A 64 1.06 1.62 -18.59
N LEU A 65 0.00 0.96 -18.08
CA LEU A 65 -1.32 1.58 -17.83
C LEU A 65 -1.40 2.31 -16.49
N ILE A 66 -0.42 2.14 -15.60
CA ILE A 66 -0.40 2.75 -14.28
C ILE A 66 0.21 4.16 -14.38
N LYS A 67 -0.59 5.16 -14.04
CA LYS A 67 -0.13 6.54 -13.82
C LYS A 67 -0.19 6.85 -12.34
N VAL A 68 0.84 7.52 -11.80
CA VAL A 68 0.91 7.86 -10.37
C VAL A 68 1.03 9.37 -10.23
N GLU A 69 0.19 9.98 -9.39
CA GLU A 69 0.26 11.40 -9.02
C GLU A 69 0.68 11.55 -7.56
N GLY A 70 1.59 12.50 -7.29
CA GLY A 70 2.19 12.66 -5.97
C GLY A 70 3.13 11.51 -5.56
N GLY A 71 3.58 10.72 -6.52
CA GLY A 71 4.48 9.58 -6.37
C GLY A 71 5.07 9.12 -7.70
N LYS A 72 5.75 7.98 -7.68
CA LYS A 72 6.33 7.35 -8.87
C LYS A 72 6.12 5.84 -8.84
N ALA A 73 5.93 5.26 -10.02
CA ALA A 73 6.00 3.83 -10.23
C ALA A 73 7.40 3.48 -10.79
N LYS A 74 8.03 2.45 -10.24
CA LYS A 74 9.30 1.90 -10.72
C LYS A 74 9.12 0.42 -11.00
N ARG A 75 9.41 0.01 -12.23
CA ARG A 75 9.39 -1.41 -12.61
C ARG A 75 10.80 -1.97 -12.65
N ARG A 76 11.01 -3.14 -12.04
CA ARG A 76 12.24 -3.94 -12.14
C ARG A 76 11.84 -5.39 -12.42
N GLY A 77 12.11 -5.84 -13.65
CA GLY A 77 11.68 -7.18 -14.08
C GLY A 77 10.16 -7.35 -13.97
N SER A 78 9.76 -8.36 -13.21
CA SER A 78 8.37 -8.75 -12.90
C SER A 78 7.81 -8.08 -11.64
N ILE A 79 8.45 -7.02 -11.14
CA ILE A 79 8.03 -6.29 -9.95
C ILE A 79 7.78 -4.82 -10.30
N VAL A 80 6.70 -4.25 -9.77
CA VAL A 80 6.44 -2.81 -9.79
C VAL A 80 6.29 -2.29 -8.35
N THR A 81 7.07 -1.27 -8.03
CA THR A 81 6.99 -0.54 -6.76
C THR A 81 6.37 0.82 -7.02
N ILE A 82 5.30 1.16 -6.31
CA ILE A 82 4.63 2.46 -6.36
C ILE A 82 4.90 3.17 -5.04
N GLU A 83 5.58 4.32 -5.09
CA GLU A 83 6.03 5.05 -3.90
C GLU A 83 5.65 6.54 -3.95
N PRO A 84 5.17 7.15 -2.84
CA PRO A 84 4.92 8.58 -2.79
C PRO A 84 6.24 9.37 -2.84
N TYR A 85 6.25 10.54 -3.49
CA TYR A 85 7.47 11.38 -3.57
C TYR A 85 7.89 11.88 -2.18
N ARG A 86 6.90 12.25 -1.37
CA ARG A 86 7.10 12.65 0.01
C ARG A 86 6.84 11.46 0.91
N LYS A 87 7.89 10.95 1.56
CA LYS A 87 7.74 10.01 2.67
C LYS A 87 6.96 10.73 3.77
N ARG A 88 5.74 10.29 4.05
CA ARG A 88 4.99 10.81 5.20
C ARG A 88 5.53 10.17 6.46
N VAL A 89 5.93 11.00 7.41
CA VAL A 89 6.40 10.57 8.72
C VAL A 89 5.30 10.90 9.71
N ILE A 90 4.78 9.88 10.39
CA ILE A 90 3.97 10.10 11.59
C ILE A 90 4.96 10.29 12.74
N ARG A 91 5.03 11.51 13.29
CA ARG A 91 5.80 11.80 14.50
C ARG A 91 4.81 11.86 15.65
N ILE A 92 5.02 11.00 16.64
CA ILE A 92 4.28 11.01 17.89
C ILE A 92 5.29 11.31 18.98
N LYS A 93 5.02 12.36 19.76
CA LYS A 93 5.81 12.66 20.95
C LYS A 93 5.18 11.88 22.09
N LEU A 94 5.96 10.96 22.66
CA LEU A 94 5.54 10.22 23.85
C LEU A 94 6.00 10.98 25.09
N SER A 95 5.20 10.93 26.15
CA SER A 95 5.69 11.22 27.49
C SER A 95 6.71 10.16 27.93
N GLU A 96 7.44 10.45 29.00
CA GLU A 96 8.43 9.52 29.55
C GLU A 96 7.76 8.21 30.01
N ASP A 97 6.62 8.33 30.68
CA ASP A 97 5.81 7.18 31.12
C ASP A 97 5.30 6.34 29.95
N GLU A 98 4.81 6.99 28.87
CA GLU A 98 4.34 6.30 27.68
C GLU A 98 5.47 5.53 26.99
N TYR A 99 6.67 6.12 26.92
CA TYR A 99 7.83 5.48 26.31
C TYR A 99 8.31 4.28 27.14
N GLU A 100 8.38 4.41 28.47
CA GLU A 100 8.75 3.32 29.37
C GLU A 100 7.74 2.17 29.35
N ALA A 101 6.44 2.48 29.28
CA ALA A 101 5.41 1.47 29.07
C ALA A 101 5.63 0.72 27.74
N LEU A 102 5.94 1.45 26.67
CA LEU A 102 6.18 0.84 25.36
C LEU A 102 7.41 -0.08 25.35
N LYS A 103 8.47 0.33 26.04
CA LYS A 103 9.72 -0.41 26.19
C LYS A 103 9.54 -1.70 26.97
N LYS A 104 8.78 -1.67 28.08
CA LYS A 104 8.41 -2.88 28.84
C LYS A 104 7.63 -3.85 27.97
N CYS A 105 6.60 -3.36 27.27
CA CYS A 105 5.77 -4.18 26.38
C CYS A 105 6.56 -4.78 25.21
N SER A 106 7.49 -4.04 24.61
CA SER A 106 8.32 -4.56 23.53
C SER A 106 9.27 -5.66 24.02
N ALA A 107 9.87 -5.49 25.21
CA ALA A 107 10.75 -6.46 25.82
C ALA A 107 10.03 -7.80 26.12
N LEU A 108 8.83 -7.73 26.70
CA LEU A 108 8.00 -8.92 26.99
C LEU A 108 7.67 -9.74 25.74
N ARG A 109 7.64 -9.11 24.56
CA ARG A 109 7.34 -9.77 23.28
C ARG A 109 8.57 -10.05 22.43
N GLY A 110 9.77 -9.83 22.95
CA GLY A 110 11.03 -10.06 22.21
C GLY A 110 11.17 -9.20 20.95
N LYS A 111 10.61 -7.99 20.95
CA LYS A 111 10.63 -7.06 19.81
C LYS A 111 11.35 -5.77 20.17
N THR A 112 11.86 -5.06 19.17
CA THR A 112 12.33 -3.68 19.38
C THR A 112 11.14 -2.75 19.65
N VAL A 113 11.39 -1.64 20.36
CA VAL A 113 10.38 -0.60 20.63
C VAL A 113 9.69 -0.14 19.35
N ARG A 114 10.46 0.05 18.26
CA ARG A 114 9.96 0.48 16.96
C ARG A 114 9.02 -0.54 16.32
N GLU A 115 9.39 -1.82 16.33
CA GLU A 115 8.58 -2.90 15.74
C GLU A 115 7.28 -3.10 16.52
N PHE A 116 7.39 -3.08 17.85
CA PHE A 116 6.23 -3.16 18.72
C PHE A 116 5.29 -1.97 18.50
N PHE A 117 5.82 -0.74 18.50
CA PHE A 117 5.04 0.47 18.23
C PHE A 117 4.31 0.41 16.90
N ARG A 118 5.02 0.03 15.83
CA ARG A 118 4.43 -0.10 14.50
C ARG A 118 3.30 -1.13 14.48
N GLY A 119 3.51 -2.29 15.09
CA GLY A 119 2.48 -3.33 15.17
C GLY A 119 1.25 -2.88 15.96
N ALA A 120 1.45 -2.22 17.11
CA ALA A 120 0.38 -1.68 17.94
C ALA A 120 -0.40 -0.55 17.23
N LEU A 121 0.31 0.36 16.55
CA LEU A 121 -0.28 1.44 15.76
C LEU A 121 -1.13 0.88 14.61
N LEU A 122 -0.60 -0.09 13.86
CA LEU A 122 -1.35 -0.71 12.77
C LEU A 122 -2.57 -1.47 13.32
N SER A 123 -2.41 -2.25 14.39
CA SER A 123 -3.52 -3.00 15.00
C SER A 123 -4.63 -2.06 15.46
N SER A 124 -4.31 -0.98 16.18
CA SER A 124 -5.31 -0.04 16.69
C SER A 124 -6.06 0.73 15.60
N LEU A 125 -5.39 1.01 14.47
CA LEU A 125 -6.03 1.61 13.30
C LEU A 125 -6.99 0.65 12.60
N LEU A 126 -6.70 -0.65 12.62
CA LEU A 126 -7.57 -1.69 12.05
C LEU A 126 -8.78 -1.99 12.93
N THR A 127 -8.60 -2.10 14.25
CA THR A 127 -9.68 -2.44 15.20
C THR A 127 -10.78 -1.39 15.28
N ARG A 128 -10.48 -0.11 15.03
CA ARG A 128 -11.48 0.98 15.03
C ARG A 128 -12.44 0.97 13.83
N ARG A 129 -12.31 0.05 12.89
CA ARG A 129 -13.15 -0.05 11.70
C ARG A 129 -14.17 -1.19 11.74
N GLU A 130 -14.01 -2.15 12.66
CA GLU A 130 -14.93 -3.27 12.87
C GLU A 130 -16.00 -3.00 13.96
N ALA A 131 -15.87 -1.88 14.68
CA ALA A 131 -16.82 -1.39 15.68
C ALA A 131 -17.59 -0.17 15.13
#